data_AF-A0A6A6RST3-F1
#
_entry.id   AF-A0A6A6RST3-F1
#
_cell.length_a   1.000
_cell.length_b   1.000
_cell.length_c   1.000
_cell.angle_alpha   90.00
_cell.angle_beta   90.00
_cell.angle_gamma   90.00
#
_symmetry.space_group_name_H-M   'P 1'
#
loop_
_entity.id
_entity.type
_entity.pdbx_description
1 polymer ?
#
loop_
_entity_poly.entity_id
_entity_poly.type
_entity_poly.pdbx_seq_one_letter_code
_entity_poly.pdbx_strand_id
1 'polypeptide(L)'
;MSPMSSPELTSTSPIQRYASPMSETSETMDNPPPMVTEATNEGFHPSQQKYNSQQYYSAPEVVGQAPPRYGSPPVGYPGDNFHSDGNPSAGYYDKGQPTQESTAVPTERPSEWRILGMKKRTFYIALFGIILLVLLIAGLAAGLAIGLKKKSSNNQVIQDPFCASQPEYCIGGSLNADYYSNKGAFNGTGIALAGESWNLGQRRIFTLYFQHHTGDIRSMQYGNDHLWVGGDKTNTIATDAKNATAISAVAYVLNNTGWFHLFYIGKDGNMKQVSQNNITNQWEAGELNAMNLKAYDSPMVGLQACWKGNYYGDPDFLNVPGASANSSRTSAVSAINLWYASSATTFEQYSWINGQDTWKKLDAWQGKNGHAGVGCYSWDDRSTSTYTMMVNSGNDTEIWWRDTNTNATSTDEHPINSWKNTASGAIPGVYPATSMGFTTYLYAQMADLTINGYNVMYQSENTYINSTGSFTITDPGGVVRGLAGTHLTCTSYTEFMDEARKIPAWDSLYVFFQTGGDDITAFTRPITGGQWTKAPLNITDA
;
A
#
# COMPACT_ATOMS: atom_id res chain seq x y z
N MET A 1 -49.82 57.31 -3.57
CA MET A 1 -51.15 57.13 -2.93
C MET A 1 -51.32 55.64 -2.68
N SER A 2 -51.62 55.30 -1.42
CA SER A 2 -51.60 53.97 -0.76
C SER A 2 -52.55 52.90 -1.38
N PRO A 3 -52.62 51.64 -0.88
CA PRO A 3 -51.82 50.99 0.17
C PRO A 3 -51.35 49.54 -0.12
N MET A 4 -50.54 49.07 0.85
CA MET A 4 -50.13 47.70 1.16
C MET A 4 -51.27 46.68 1.34
N SER A 5 -50.98 45.40 1.10
CA SER A 5 -51.52 44.27 1.86
C SER A 5 -50.63 43.03 1.73
N SER A 6 -50.11 42.56 2.87
CA SER A 6 -49.51 41.23 3.08
C SER A 6 -50.56 40.11 3.03
N PRO A 7 -50.13 38.85 2.84
CA PRO A 7 -50.54 37.77 3.76
C PRO A 7 -49.34 36.89 4.16
N GLU A 8 -49.13 36.65 5.45
CA GLU A 8 -49.59 35.50 6.25
C GLU A 8 -48.85 34.17 5.95
N LEU A 9 -47.96 33.83 6.88
CA LEU A 9 -47.33 32.53 7.09
C LEU A 9 -48.31 31.59 7.80
N THR A 10 -48.70 30.50 7.15
CA THR A 10 -49.34 29.36 7.82
C THR A 10 -48.38 28.17 7.88
N SER A 11 -47.97 27.88 9.11
CA SER A 11 -47.36 26.63 9.56
C SER A 11 -48.38 25.49 9.50
N THR A 12 -48.04 24.41 8.80
CA THR A 12 -48.77 23.13 8.91
C THR A 12 -47.79 22.00 9.16
N SER A 13 -47.96 21.33 10.29
CA SER A 13 -47.25 20.14 10.75
C SER A 13 -47.40 18.95 9.81
N PRO A 14 -46.43 18.01 9.76
CA PRO A 14 -46.53 16.83 8.92
C PRO A 14 -47.49 15.78 9.50
N ILE A 15 -48.39 15.30 8.65
CA ILE A 15 -49.31 14.19 8.91
C ILE A 15 -48.50 12.89 8.96
N GLN A 16 -48.47 12.25 10.14
CA GLN A 16 -48.10 10.84 10.28
C GLN A 16 -49.16 9.98 9.58
N ARG A 17 -48.77 9.25 8.53
CA ARG A 17 -49.59 8.15 8.00
C ARG A 17 -49.17 6.86 8.68
N TYR A 18 -50.10 6.31 9.44
CA TYR A 18 -50.10 4.93 9.91
C TYR A 18 -50.07 3.97 8.72
N ALA A 19 -49.10 3.07 8.70
CA ALA A 19 -49.11 1.86 7.89
C ALA A 19 -50.08 0.86 8.53
N SER A 20 -50.88 0.19 7.69
CA SER A 20 -51.56 -1.05 8.03
C SER A 20 -51.44 -2.00 6.84
N PRO A 21 -51.38 -3.32 7.12
CA PRO A 21 -50.77 -4.31 6.23
C PRO A 21 -51.75 -4.73 5.14
N MET A 22 -51.29 -4.83 3.90
CA MET A 22 -52.04 -5.48 2.83
C MET A 22 -51.63 -6.94 2.70
N SER A 23 -52.69 -7.74 2.79
CA SER A 23 -52.85 -9.17 2.59
C SER A 23 -52.19 -9.71 1.32
N GLU A 24 -51.68 -10.93 1.48
CA GLU A 24 -51.38 -11.91 0.44
C GLU A 24 -52.49 -12.00 -0.61
N THR A 25 -52.09 -12.01 -1.88
CA THR A 25 -52.74 -12.80 -2.91
C THR A 25 -51.66 -13.43 -3.79
N SER A 26 -51.56 -14.74 -3.65
CA SER A 26 -50.86 -15.69 -4.50
C SER A 26 -51.43 -15.65 -5.92
N GLU A 27 -50.59 -15.34 -6.91
CA GLU A 27 -50.76 -15.81 -8.29
C GLU A 27 -49.43 -16.36 -8.79
N THR A 28 -49.40 -17.68 -8.89
CA THR A 28 -48.40 -18.51 -9.53
C THR A 28 -48.38 -18.26 -11.04
N MET A 29 -47.24 -17.81 -11.57
CA MET A 29 -46.88 -18.00 -12.98
C MET A 29 -45.67 -18.90 -13.07
N ASP A 30 -45.95 -20.19 -13.29
CA ASP A 30 -45.03 -21.17 -13.83
C ASP A 30 -44.70 -20.81 -15.29
N ASN A 31 -43.43 -20.56 -15.58
CA ASN A 31 -42.88 -20.70 -16.93
C ASN A 31 -41.36 -20.97 -16.80
N PRO A 32 -40.92 -22.25 -16.87
CA PRO A 32 -39.50 -22.55 -16.96
C PRO A 32 -38.96 -22.17 -18.35
N PRO A 33 -37.71 -21.67 -18.45
CA PRO A 33 -37.08 -21.39 -19.73
C PRO A 33 -36.82 -22.70 -20.51
N PRO A 34 -36.85 -22.66 -21.86
CA PRO A 34 -36.73 -23.86 -22.69
C PRO A 34 -35.34 -24.49 -22.58
N MET A 35 -35.34 -25.80 -22.31
CA MET A 35 -34.18 -26.69 -22.46
C MET A 35 -33.68 -26.67 -23.91
N VAL A 36 -32.38 -26.42 -24.08
CA VAL A 36 -31.68 -26.64 -25.34
C VAL A 36 -31.52 -28.15 -25.53
N THR A 37 -32.20 -28.69 -26.54
CA THR A 37 -32.07 -30.07 -26.99
C THR A 37 -30.69 -30.34 -27.57
N GLU A 38 -30.02 -31.36 -27.04
CA GLU A 38 -28.83 -31.98 -27.59
C GLU A 38 -29.09 -32.45 -29.02
N ALA A 39 -28.32 -31.92 -29.97
CA ALA A 39 -28.17 -32.52 -31.29
C ALA A 39 -26.99 -33.49 -31.22
N THR A 40 -27.31 -34.78 -31.20
CA THR A 40 -26.40 -35.89 -31.47
C THR A 40 -25.74 -35.71 -32.83
N ASN A 41 -24.40 -35.64 -32.85
CA ASN A 41 -23.62 -35.95 -34.05
C ASN A 41 -22.60 -37.04 -33.71
N GLU A 42 -22.75 -38.15 -34.41
CA GLU A 42 -21.88 -39.31 -34.36
C GLU A 42 -20.49 -39.00 -34.92
N GLY A 43 -19.48 -39.61 -34.28
CA GLY A 43 -18.33 -40.17 -34.99
C GLY A 43 -17.19 -39.23 -35.34
N PHE A 44 -16.25 -39.02 -34.42
CA PHE A 44 -14.82 -39.13 -34.74
C PHE A 44 -14.01 -39.45 -33.48
N HIS A 45 -13.36 -40.61 -33.47
CA HIS A 45 -12.42 -41.04 -32.44
C HIS A 45 -11.08 -40.32 -32.59
N PRO A 46 -10.51 -39.78 -31.51
CA PRO A 46 -9.07 -39.79 -31.33
C PRO A 46 -8.67 -40.60 -30.10
N SER A 47 -7.53 -41.25 -30.25
CA SER A 47 -6.80 -42.05 -29.26
C SER A 47 -6.76 -41.44 -27.86
N GLN A 48 -6.99 -42.29 -26.87
CA GLN A 48 -6.76 -42.02 -25.45
C GLN A 48 -5.33 -41.52 -25.21
N GLN A 49 -5.18 -40.28 -24.76
CA GLN A 49 -4.10 -39.90 -23.85
C GLN A 49 -4.72 -39.61 -22.49
N LYS A 50 -4.56 -40.55 -21.57
CA LYS A 50 -4.76 -40.31 -20.13
C LYS A 50 -3.70 -39.29 -19.69
N TYR A 51 -4.09 -38.04 -19.47
CA TYR A 51 -3.34 -37.12 -18.63
C TYR A 51 -4.02 -37.05 -17.27
N ASN A 52 -3.32 -37.53 -16.24
CA ASN A 52 -3.68 -37.37 -14.84
C ASN A 52 -3.68 -35.88 -14.49
N SER A 53 -4.85 -35.26 -14.37
CA SER A 53 -5.00 -33.94 -13.76
C SER A 53 -5.27 -34.07 -12.25
N GLN A 54 -4.22 -34.39 -11.50
CA GLN A 54 -4.14 -34.12 -10.07
C GLN A 54 -2.71 -33.72 -9.72
N GLN A 55 -2.38 -32.45 -9.92
CA GLN A 55 -1.31 -31.80 -9.18
C GLN A 55 -1.83 -30.48 -8.64
N TYR A 56 -2.13 -30.50 -7.34
CA TYR A 56 -2.23 -29.31 -6.50
C TYR A 56 -0.89 -28.57 -6.60
N TYR A 57 -0.87 -27.40 -7.23
CA TYR A 57 0.29 -26.52 -7.21
C TYR A 57 0.11 -25.50 -6.08
N SER A 58 0.69 -25.82 -4.93
CA SER A 58 1.02 -24.82 -3.92
C SER A 58 2.07 -23.88 -4.49
N ALA A 59 1.90 -22.57 -4.29
CA ALA A 59 2.93 -21.57 -4.56
C ALA A 59 4.27 -22.02 -3.93
N PRO A 60 5.42 -21.77 -4.58
CA PRO A 60 6.71 -22.20 -4.04
C PRO A 60 6.96 -21.55 -2.68
N GLU A 61 7.04 -22.39 -1.65
CA GLU A 61 7.48 -22.04 -0.32
C GLU A 61 8.94 -21.55 -0.40
N VAL A 62 9.19 -20.29 -0.03
CA VAL A 62 10.54 -19.74 0.08
C VAL A 62 11.21 -20.38 1.28
N VAL A 63 11.85 -21.52 1.07
CA VAL A 63 12.76 -22.12 2.05
C VAL A 63 14.01 -21.26 2.09
N GLY A 64 14.19 -20.50 3.17
CA GLY A 64 15.41 -19.74 3.42
C GLY A 64 16.62 -20.68 3.45
N GLN A 65 17.43 -20.65 2.40
CA GLN A 65 18.76 -21.24 2.43
C GLN A 65 19.65 -20.41 3.36
N ALA A 66 20.24 -21.06 4.36
CA ALA A 66 21.22 -20.47 5.27
C ALA A 66 22.40 -19.87 4.48
N PRO A 67 22.96 -18.73 4.94
CA PRO A 67 24.02 -18.05 4.20
C PRO A 67 25.31 -18.90 4.14
N PRO A 68 26.06 -18.85 3.03
CA PRO A 68 27.34 -19.53 2.93
C PRO A 68 28.34 -18.88 3.90
N ARG A 69 29.03 -19.72 4.66
CA ARG A 69 30.14 -19.32 5.54
C ARG A 69 31.26 -18.72 4.69
N TYR A 70 31.67 -17.50 5.05
CA TYR A 70 32.88 -16.86 4.54
C TYR A 70 34.11 -17.73 4.83
N GLY A 71 34.83 -18.11 3.77
CA GLY A 71 36.16 -18.68 3.83
C GLY A 71 37.21 -17.60 4.07
N SER A 72 38.10 -17.84 5.02
CA SER A 72 39.34 -17.07 5.24
C SER A 72 40.42 -17.50 4.22
N PRO A 73 41.37 -16.60 3.87
CA PRO A 73 42.35 -16.83 2.81
C PRO A 73 43.50 -17.79 3.21
N PRO A 74 44.21 -18.38 2.24
CA PRO A 74 45.25 -19.38 2.50
C PRO A 74 46.58 -18.72 2.86
N VAL A 75 47.22 -19.22 3.92
CA VAL A 75 48.64 -18.98 4.20
C VAL A 75 49.34 -20.33 4.13
N GLY A 76 50.38 -20.39 3.31
CA GLY A 76 51.11 -21.62 2.97
C GLY A 76 51.96 -22.18 4.12
N TYR A 77 52.15 -23.50 4.05
CA TYR A 77 53.27 -24.23 4.64
C TYR A 77 54.25 -24.63 3.54
N PRO A 78 55.54 -24.82 3.86
CA PRO A 78 56.05 -26.15 4.22
C PRO A 78 57.02 -26.06 5.42
N GLY A 79 57.31 -27.07 6.25
CA GLY A 79 57.01 -28.49 6.30
C GLY A 79 57.86 -29.10 7.46
N ASP A 80 57.60 -30.36 7.77
CA ASP A 80 58.43 -31.34 8.48
C ASP A 80 58.41 -31.49 10.02
N ASN A 81 57.65 -32.53 10.43
CA ASN A 81 58.12 -33.80 11.02
C ASN A 81 58.19 -34.03 12.56
N PHE A 82 57.32 -34.97 12.97
CA PHE A 82 57.54 -36.17 13.80
C PHE A 82 57.36 -36.15 15.35
N HIS A 83 56.35 -36.95 15.78
CA HIS A 83 56.24 -37.88 16.95
C HIS A 83 56.55 -37.37 18.39
N SER A 84 55.93 -37.84 19.48
CA SER A 84 54.98 -38.93 19.78
C SER A 84 54.51 -38.75 21.25
N ASP A 85 53.22 -39.07 21.47
CA ASP A 85 52.55 -39.70 22.63
C ASP A 85 52.74 -39.27 24.10
N GLY A 86 51.59 -39.26 24.81
CA GLY A 86 51.47 -39.99 26.08
C GLY A 86 51.09 -39.20 27.33
N ASN A 87 49.80 -38.92 27.50
CA ASN A 87 49.13 -38.69 28.80
C ASN A 87 48.86 -40.09 29.47
N PRO A 88 48.28 -40.27 30.69
CA PRO A 88 47.85 -39.34 31.75
C PRO A 88 48.03 -39.84 33.22
N SER A 89 47.57 -39.01 34.18
CA SER A 89 46.65 -39.36 35.31
C SER A 89 47.10 -39.25 36.78
N ALA A 90 46.18 -38.61 37.53
CA ALA A 90 45.79 -38.76 38.95
C ALA A 90 46.80 -38.32 40.04
N GLY A 91 46.41 -37.79 41.21
CA GLY A 91 45.13 -37.69 41.92
C GLY A 91 45.34 -37.01 43.29
N TYR A 92 44.29 -37.01 44.11
CA TYR A 92 43.93 -36.06 45.19
C TYR A 92 44.36 -36.44 46.64
N TYR A 93 44.08 -35.54 47.61
CA TYR A 93 44.09 -35.58 49.11
C TYR A 93 45.40 -35.18 49.84
N ASP A 94 45.49 -34.19 50.75
CA ASP A 94 44.79 -33.68 51.97
C ASP A 94 45.46 -34.12 53.31
N LYS A 95 45.77 -33.09 54.13
CA LYS A 95 46.09 -32.99 55.59
C LYS A 95 47.22 -33.78 56.27
N GLY A 96 47.96 -33.03 57.11
CA GLY A 96 48.59 -33.54 58.34
C GLY A 96 49.73 -32.66 58.89
N GLN A 97 49.48 -31.90 59.96
CA GLN A 97 50.47 -31.33 60.89
C GLN A 97 50.67 -32.31 62.07
N PRO A 98 51.80 -32.32 62.84
CA PRO A 98 51.97 -31.35 63.94
C PRO A 98 53.42 -31.00 64.42
N THR A 99 53.50 -29.86 65.15
CA THR A 99 54.41 -29.36 66.25
C THR A 99 55.80 -29.96 66.56
N GLN A 100 56.81 -29.09 66.81
CA GLN A 100 57.32 -28.74 68.16
C GLN A 100 58.44 -27.66 68.19
N GLU A 101 58.59 -27.03 69.37
CA GLU A 101 59.29 -25.79 69.76
C GLU A 101 60.83 -25.85 69.86
N SER A 102 61.51 -24.68 69.78
CA SER A 102 62.63 -24.31 70.68
C SER A 102 62.98 -22.81 70.59
N THR A 103 63.68 -22.31 71.60
CA THR A 103 63.47 -21.02 72.29
C THR A 103 64.72 -20.11 72.27
N ALA A 104 64.50 -18.78 72.13
CA ALA A 104 65.29 -17.59 72.57
C ALA A 104 66.76 -17.40 72.07
N VAL A 105 67.28 -16.20 71.77
CA VAL A 105 67.49 -14.98 72.62
C VAL A 105 67.75 -13.75 71.70
N PRO A 106 67.46 -12.49 72.12
CA PRO A 106 67.18 -11.37 71.23
C PRO A 106 68.36 -10.42 70.96
N THR A 107 68.41 -9.89 69.74
CA THR A 107 69.27 -8.76 69.36
C THR A 107 68.45 -7.47 69.43
N GLU A 108 68.85 -6.53 70.29
CA GLU A 108 68.30 -5.18 70.37
C GLU A 108 68.27 -4.52 68.99
N ARG A 109 67.10 -4.04 68.58
CA ARG A 109 66.96 -3.18 67.39
C ARG A 109 66.74 -1.73 67.82
N PRO A 110 67.38 -0.77 67.13
CA PRO A 110 67.26 0.65 67.43
C PRO A 110 65.81 1.12 67.24
N SER A 111 65.37 2.00 68.14
CA SER A 111 64.01 2.54 68.18
C SER A 111 63.64 3.24 66.86
N GLU A 112 62.74 2.64 66.09
CA GLU A 112 62.16 3.25 64.90
C GLU A 112 61.30 4.47 65.28
N TRP A 113 61.61 5.62 64.67
CA TRP A 113 60.81 6.84 64.76
C TRP A 113 59.36 6.59 64.33
N ARG A 114 58.43 6.98 65.19
CA ARG A 114 56.97 6.87 64.99
C ARG A 114 56.41 8.25 64.65
N ILE A 115 55.50 8.31 63.67
CA ILE A 115 54.74 9.52 63.33
C ILE A 115 53.28 9.22 63.69
N LEU A 116 52.68 10.04 64.56
CA LEU A 116 51.32 9.84 65.09
C LEU A 116 51.07 8.43 65.67
N GLY A 117 52.03 7.92 66.44
CA GLY A 117 51.91 6.63 67.14
C GLY A 117 52.11 5.38 66.27
N MET A 118 52.22 5.51 64.94
CA MET A 118 52.42 4.39 64.01
C MET A 118 53.86 4.32 63.48
N LYS A 119 54.31 3.11 63.09
CA LYS A 119 55.61 2.91 62.41
C LYS A 119 55.60 3.63 61.05
N LYS A 120 56.72 4.23 60.66
CA LYS A 120 56.86 5.04 59.43
C LYS A 120 56.33 4.34 58.18
N ARG A 121 56.63 3.05 57.98
CA ARG A 121 56.09 2.24 56.87
C ARG A 121 54.56 2.13 56.92
N THR A 122 54.01 1.89 58.10
CA THR A 122 52.56 1.74 58.30
C THR A 122 51.82 3.06 58.08
N PHE A 123 52.41 4.18 58.48
CA PHE A 123 51.86 5.51 58.23
C PHE A 123 51.78 5.82 56.73
N TYR A 124 52.84 5.56 55.96
CA TYR A 124 52.81 5.78 54.50
C TYR A 124 51.85 4.84 53.78
N ILE A 125 51.69 3.59 54.24
CA ILE A 125 50.71 2.65 53.68
C ILE A 125 49.28 3.15 53.95
N ALA A 126 48.99 3.61 55.16
CA ALA A 126 47.68 4.16 55.52
C ALA A 126 47.38 5.46 54.74
N LEU A 127 48.36 6.36 54.60
CA LEU A 127 48.23 7.60 53.84
C LEU A 127 47.98 7.32 52.36
N PHE A 128 48.70 6.37 51.77
CA PHE A 128 48.48 5.94 50.39
C PHE A 128 47.10 5.32 50.19
N GLY A 129 46.62 4.52 51.15
CA GLY A 129 45.27 3.97 51.16
C GLY A 129 44.19 5.06 51.20
N ILE A 130 44.37 6.10 52.01
CA ILE A 130 43.44 7.24 52.09
C ILE A 130 43.44 8.04 50.79
N ILE A 131 44.61 8.31 50.20
CA ILE A 131 44.72 9.03 48.93
C ILE A 131 44.03 8.24 47.81
N LEU A 132 44.22 6.91 47.75
CA LEU A 132 43.52 6.04 46.79
C LEU A 132 42.01 6.04 46.99
N LEU A 133 41.55 6.04 48.24
CA LEU A 133 40.12 6.11 48.58
C LEU A 133 39.50 7.44 48.12
N VAL A 134 40.19 8.56 48.35
CA VAL A 134 39.73 9.90 47.92
C VAL A 134 39.69 9.99 46.40
N LEU A 135 40.68 9.44 45.69
CA LEU A 135 40.69 9.39 44.22
C LEU A 135 39.58 8.49 43.66
N LEU A 136 39.29 7.35 44.31
CA LEU A 136 38.17 6.48 43.94
C LEU A 136 36.82 7.16 44.16
N ILE A 137 36.63 7.86 45.28
CA ILE A 137 35.40 8.60 45.57
C ILE A 137 35.23 9.77 44.59
N ALA A 138 36.30 10.51 44.29
CA ALA A 138 36.26 11.60 43.31
C ALA A 138 35.99 11.07 41.89
N GLY A 139 36.59 9.94 41.51
CA GLY A 139 36.34 9.25 40.25
C GLY A 139 34.92 8.70 40.13
N LEU A 140 34.38 8.12 41.20
CA LEU A 140 32.99 7.67 41.27
C LEU A 140 32.02 8.85 41.24
N ALA A 141 32.28 9.95 41.95
CA ALA A 141 31.43 11.14 41.96
C ALA A 141 31.42 11.86 40.60
N ALA A 142 32.58 12.00 39.95
CA ALA A 142 32.66 12.54 38.59
C ALA A 142 32.04 11.59 37.55
N GLY A 143 32.27 10.28 37.69
CA GLY A 143 31.70 9.25 36.82
C GLY A 143 30.18 9.11 36.95
N LEU A 144 29.62 9.24 38.15
CA LEU A 144 28.17 9.24 38.39
C LEU A 144 27.53 10.56 37.96
N ALA A 145 28.17 11.72 38.17
CA ALA A 145 27.62 13.01 37.74
C ALA A 145 27.61 13.20 36.22
N ILE A 146 28.58 12.61 35.50
CA ILE A 146 28.61 12.61 34.03
C ILE A 146 27.78 11.45 33.47
N GLY A 147 27.76 10.29 34.14
CA GLY A 147 27.00 9.10 33.74
C GLY A 147 25.49 9.18 33.94
N LEU A 148 25.02 9.95 34.93
CA LEU A 148 23.58 10.21 35.15
C LEU A 148 23.04 11.39 34.33
N LYS A 149 23.87 12.05 33.52
CA LYS A 149 23.43 13.11 32.60
C LYS A 149 22.90 12.59 31.26
N LYS A 150 22.55 11.30 31.18
CA LYS A 150 21.80 10.72 30.07
C LYS A 150 20.62 9.90 30.60
N LYS A 151 19.44 10.19 30.02
CA LYS A 151 18.13 9.55 30.19
C LYS A 151 17.20 10.16 31.25
N SER A 152 16.95 11.45 31.12
CA SER A 152 15.55 11.88 30.98
C SER A 152 15.42 12.58 29.63
N SER A 153 15.62 11.83 28.54
CA SER A 153 14.88 12.18 27.33
C SER A 153 13.43 12.05 27.75
N ASN A 154 12.77 13.17 28.00
CA ASN A 154 11.37 13.27 27.65
C ASN A 154 11.32 12.76 26.22
N ASN A 155 10.95 11.49 26.02
CA ASN A 155 10.47 11.02 24.74
C ASN A 155 9.15 11.76 24.52
N GLN A 156 9.23 13.07 24.26
CA GLN A 156 8.17 13.73 23.56
C GLN A 156 8.12 13.02 22.23
N VAL A 157 7.10 12.17 22.09
CA VAL A 157 6.68 11.63 20.81
C VAL A 157 6.61 12.84 19.89
N ILE A 158 7.51 12.92 18.92
CA ILE A 158 7.48 13.97 17.90
C ILE A 158 6.36 13.52 16.96
N GLN A 159 5.15 13.96 17.30
CA GLN A 159 3.91 13.69 16.59
C GLN A 159 3.50 14.96 15.85
N ASP A 160 2.98 14.81 14.64
CA ASP A 160 2.39 15.92 13.91
C ASP A 160 1.20 16.49 14.73
N PRO A 161 1.11 17.83 14.95
CA PRO A 161 0.02 18.43 15.70
C PRO A 161 -1.38 18.06 15.21
N PHE A 162 -1.55 17.89 13.89
CA PHE A 162 -2.80 17.43 13.31
C PHE A 162 -3.11 16.01 13.81
N CYS A 163 -2.15 15.10 13.70
CA CYS A 163 -2.28 13.71 14.10
C CYS A 163 -2.49 13.50 15.61
N ALA A 164 -2.07 14.45 16.45
CA ALA A 164 -2.37 14.42 17.88
C ALA A 164 -3.86 14.56 18.17
N SER A 165 -4.57 15.31 17.33
CA SER A 165 -6.02 15.53 17.45
C SER A 165 -6.86 14.64 16.54
N GLN A 166 -6.27 14.11 15.47
CA GLN A 166 -6.94 13.38 14.38
C GLN A 166 -6.08 12.19 13.90
N PRO A 167 -5.77 11.22 14.77
CA PRO A 167 -4.90 10.10 14.43
C PRO A 167 -5.45 9.21 13.31
N GLU A 168 -6.78 9.16 13.13
CA GLU A 168 -7.44 8.36 12.08
C GLU A 168 -7.11 8.82 10.65
N TYR A 169 -6.67 10.07 10.48
CA TYR A 169 -6.26 10.65 9.19
C TYR A 169 -4.73 10.66 9.01
N CYS A 170 -4.03 9.85 9.80
CA CYS A 170 -2.57 9.79 9.83
C CYS A 170 -2.06 8.35 9.80
N ILE A 171 -0.84 8.19 9.30
CA ILE A 171 -0.18 6.91 9.17
C ILE A 171 1.33 7.07 9.40
N GLY A 172 1.96 6.03 9.97
CA GLY A 172 3.40 5.96 10.10
C GLY A 172 4.03 7.11 10.87
N GLY A 173 5.10 7.68 10.31
CA GLY A 173 5.89 8.73 10.94
C GLY A 173 5.12 9.99 11.33
N SER A 174 3.97 10.25 10.70
CA SER A 174 3.08 11.37 11.07
C SER A 174 2.40 11.15 12.44
N LEU A 175 2.10 9.91 12.79
CA LEU A 175 1.59 9.52 14.11
C LEU A 175 2.70 9.56 15.17
N ASN A 176 3.89 9.09 14.81
CA ASN A 176 5.07 9.06 15.67
C ASN A 176 6.31 8.93 14.80
N ALA A 177 7.29 9.82 14.96
CA ALA A 177 8.55 9.77 14.21
C ALA A 177 9.29 8.42 14.31
N ASP A 178 9.12 7.65 15.39
CA ASP A 178 9.70 6.31 15.54
C ASP A 178 9.11 5.28 14.54
N TYR A 179 7.99 5.59 13.88
CA TYR A 179 7.33 4.75 12.88
C TYR A 179 7.76 5.05 11.44
N TYR A 180 8.66 6.01 11.21
CA TYR A 180 9.27 6.16 9.90
C TYR A 180 10.02 4.88 9.50
N SER A 181 9.74 4.41 8.29
CA SER A 181 10.47 3.27 7.70
C SER A 181 11.95 3.63 7.56
N ASN A 182 12.82 2.66 7.85
CA ASN A 182 14.27 2.80 7.66
C ASN A 182 14.82 1.82 6.61
N LYS A 183 13.92 1.11 5.93
CA LYS A 183 14.17 0.15 4.85
C LYS A 183 12.88 -0.02 4.05
N GLY A 184 12.98 -0.57 2.83
CA GLY A 184 11.81 -0.94 2.04
C GLY A 184 10.92 0.24 1.65
N ALA A 185 9.61 0.03 1.66
CA ALA A 185 8.62 1.06 1.35
C ALA A 185 8.51 2.10 2.46
N PHE A 186 8.15 3.32 2.09
CA PHE A 186 7.79 4.36 3.04
C PHE A 186 6.47 4.01 3.74
N ASN A 187 6.37 4.23 5.05
CA ASN A 187 5.15 3.98 5.82
C ASN A 187 4.04 4.96 5.43
N GLY A 188 2.95 4.43 4.87
CA GLY A 188 1.89 5.21 4.26
C GLY A 188 2.18 5.64 2.83
N THR A 189 3.12 4.97 2.14
CA THR A 189 3.38 5.27 0.73
C THR A 189 2.10 5.16 -0.09
N GLY A 190 1.86 6.12 -1.00
CA GLY A 190 0.97 5.87 -2.13
C GLY A 190 1.45 4.67 -2.93
N ILE A 191 0.52 3.86 -3.43
CA ILE A 191 0.82 2.71 -4.28
C ILE A 191 -0.04 2.87 -5.53
N ALA A 192 0.61 2.94 -6.68
CA ALA A 192 -0.07 3.09 -7.96
C ALA A 192 0.38 2.00 -8.93
N LEU A 193 -0.47 1.69 -9.91
CA LEU A 193 -0.19 0.66 -10.91
C LEU A 193 -0.45 1.22 -12.31
N ALA A 194 0.42 0.89 -13.25
CA ALA A 194 0.18 1.05 -14.68
C ALA A 194 0.28 -0.32 -15.38
N GLY A 195 -0.71 -0.65 -16.21
CA GLY A 195 -0.63 -1.81 -17.10
C GLY A 195 0.38 -1.58 -18.23
N GLU A 196 1.14 -2.60 -18.60
CA GLU A 196 2.10 -2.55 -19.71
C GLU A 196 1.81 -3.71 -20.69
N SER A 197 1.40 -3.43 -21.93
CA SER A 197 1.11 -4.47 -22.95
C SER A 197 1.80 -4.21 -24.31
N TRP A 198 2.64 -3.18 -24.37
CA TRP A 198 3.02 -2.50 -25.61
C TRP A 198 4.03 -3.21 -26.50
N ASN A 199 4.61 -4.31 -26.04
CA ASN A 199 5.70 -4.95 -26.74
C ASN A 199 5.48 -6.47 -26.74
N LEU A 200 4.85 -6.97 -27.80
CA LEU A 200 4.91 -8.38 -28.17
C LEU A 200 6.38 -8.83 -28.14
N GLY A 201 6.78 -9.56 -27.10
CA GLY A 201 8.15 -10.02 -26.89
C GLY A 201 8.98 -9.29 -25.82
N GLN A 202 8.51 -8.20 -25.21
CA GLN A 202 9.11 -7.65 -23.98
C GLN A 202 8.27 -8.06 -22.76
N ARG A 203 8.96 -8.61 -21.75
CA ARG A 203 8.38 -9.31 -20.59
C ARG A 203 7.81 -8.36 -19.53
N ARG A 204 6.63 -7.77 -19.73
CA ARG A 204 6.00 -6.88 -18.73
C ARG A 204 4.49 -7.05 -18.72
N ILE A 205 3.92 -7.31 -17.55
CA ILE A 205 2.48 -7.40 -17.30
C ILE A 205 1.98 -6.06 -16.75
N PHE A 206 2.58 -5.57 -15.68
CA PHE A 206 2.29 -4.27 -15.08
C PHE A 206 3.46 -3.75 -14.26
N THR A 207 3.43 -2.45 -13.98
CA THR A 207 4.42 -1.75 -13.16
C THR A 207 3.75 -1.12 -11.96
N LEU A 208 4.33 -1.37 -10.78
CA LEU A 208 3.98 -0.71 -9.54
C LEU A 208 4.88 0.51 -9.31
N TYR A 209 4.29 1.57 -8.78
CA TYR A 209 4.99 2.76 -8.32
C TYR A 209 4.70 2.97 -6.83
N PHE A 210 5.75 3.26 -6.09
CA PHE A 210 5.69 3.46 -4.64
C PHE A 210 6.81 4.40 -4.20
N GLN A 211 6.66 4.97 -3.02
CA GLN A 211 7.69 5.72 -2.34
C GLN A 211 8.56 4.80 -1.50
N HIS A 212 9.86 4.82 -1.74
CA HIS A 212 10.87 4.17 -0.92
C HIS A 212 11.10 4.96 0.38
N HIS A 213 11.62 4.33 1.44
CA HIS A 213 11.84 5.01 2.72
C HIS A 213 12.76 6.26 2.64
N THR A 214 13.58 6.37 1.59
CA THR A 214 14.38 7.58 1.30
C THR A 214 13.56 8.79 0.84
N GLY A 215 12.27 8.60 0.56
CA GLY A 215 11.35 9.61 0.02
C GLY A 215 11.25 9.63 -1.51
N ASP A 216 12.06 8.83 -2.21
CA ASP A 216 12.04 8.73 -3.67
C ASP A 216 10.84 7.90 -4.14
N ILE A 217 10.16 8.32 -5.21
CA ILE A 217 9.21 7.46 -5.94
C ILE A 217 10.01 6.56 -6.86
N ARG A 218 9.81 5.24 -6.74
CA ARG A 218 10.45 4.19 -7.54
C ARG A 218 9.42 3.33 -8.23
N SER A 219 9.87 2.59 -9.24
CA SER A 219 9.05 1.62 -9.96
C SER A 219 9.57 0.18 -9.84
N MET A 220 8.67 -0.79 -9.77
CA MET A 220 8.97 -2.23 -9.84
C MET A 220 8.02 -2.91 -10.83
N GLN A 221 8.55 -3.77 -11.68
CA GLN A 221 7.81 -4.38 -12.79
C GLN A 221 7.53 -5.85 -12.50
N TYR A 222 6.34 -6.32 -12.89
CA TYR A 222 5.98 -7.73 -12.87
C TYR A 222 5.98 -8.27 -14.30
N GLY A 223 6.81 -9.27 -14.58
CA GLY A 223 7.00 -9.85 -15.91
C GLY A 223 6.15 -11.08 -16.19
N ASN A 224 6.13 -11.51 -17.46
CA ASN A 224 5.46 -12.75 -17.91
C ASN A 224 6.12 -14.03 -17.36
N ASP A 225 7.33 -13.92 -16.81
CA ASP A 225 7.98 -14.98 -16.04
C ASP A 225 7.51 -15.03 -14.59
N HIS A 226 6.52 -14.22 -14.23
CA HIS A 226 5.92 -14.12 -12.90
C HIS A 226 6.92 -13.67 -11.82
N LEU A 227 7.94 -12.92 -12.24
CA LEU A 227 8.96 -12.37 -11.36
C LEU A 227 8.84 -10.85 -11.26
N TRP A 228 9.17 -10.35 -10.07
CA TRP A 228 9.32 -8.93 -9.80
C TRP A 228 10.75 -8.49 -10.11
N VAL A 229 10.90 -7.39 -10.85
CA VAL A 229 12.19 -6.81 -11.23
C VAL A 229 12.19 -5.32 -10.95
N GLY A 230 13.31 -4.82 -10.41
CA GLY A 230 13.49 -3.42 -10.08
C GLY A 230 13.02 -3.06 -8.66
N GLY A 231 12.58 -1.83 -8.47
CA GLY A 231 12.30 -1.25 -7.14
C GLY A 231 13.54 -0.66 -6.45
N ASP A 232 14.69 -0.75 -7.11
CA ASP A 232 15.95 -0.22 -6.62
C ASP A 232 16.16 1.27 -7.01
N LYS A 233 17.30 1.83 -6.60
CA LYS A 233 17.62 3.24 -6.86
C LYS A 233 17.74 3.57 -8.36
N THR A 234 18.07 2.61 -9.21
CA THR A 234 18.13 2.80 -10.67
C THR A 234 16.74 2.97 -11.29
N ASN A 235 15.69 2.60 -10.56
CA ASN A 235 14.30 2.75 -10.97
C ASN A 235 13.62 3.97 -10.32
N THR A 236 14.39 5.01 -9.98
CA THR A 236 13.86 6.25 -9.41
C THR A 236 13.14 7.08 -10.48
N ILE A 237 11.91 7.46 -10.18
CA ILE A 237 11.03 8.26 -11.06
C ILE A 237 10.99 9.73 -10.60
N ALA A 238 10.93 9.97 -9.30
CA ALA A 238 10.91 11.32 -8.71
C ALA A 238 11.59 11.33 -7.34
N THR A 239 12.21 12.47 -6.98
CA THR A 239 12.96 12.65 -5.72
C THR A 239 12.45 13.83 -4.87
N ASP A 240 11.48 14.58 -5.40
CA ASP A 240 10.86 15.75 -4.80
C ASP A 240 9.46 15.46 -4.23
N ALA A 241 9.09 14.18 -4.08
CA ALA A 241 7.83 13.75 -3.49
C ALA A 241 7.74 14.06 -1.99
N LYS A 242 6.57 14.52 -1.52
CA LYS A 242 6.25 14.62 -0.09
C LYS A 242 6.29 13.22 0.53
N ASN A 243 6.74 13.11 1.77
CA ASN A 243 6.71 11.85 2.52
C ASN A 243 5.27 11.35 2.69
N ALA A 244 5.05 10.04 2.52
CA ALA A 244 3.74 9.40 2.49
C ALA A 244 2.77 10.03 1.47
N THR A 245 3.29 10.56 0.35
CA THR A 245 2.41 11.13 -0.68
C THR A 245 1.51 10.05 -1.28
N ALA A 246 0.25 10.40 -1.53
CA ALA A 246 -0.57 9.66 -2.47
C ALA A 246 0.09 9.65 -3.85
N ILE A 247 -0.07 8.55 -4.58
CA ILE A 247 0.43 8.37 -5.95
C ILE A 247 -0.72 7.83 -6.78
N SER A 248 -0.94 8.39 -7.96
CA SER A 248 -1.85 7.84 -8.96
C SER A 248 -1.11 7.67 -10.28
N ALA A 249 -1.39 6.58 -10.99
CA ALA A 249 -0.81 6.30 -12.29
C ALA A 249 -1.90 6.15 -13.35
N VAL A 250 -1.61 6.62 -14.55
CA VAL A 250 -2.47 6.46 -15.73
C VAL A 250 -1.60 5.97 -16.87
N ALA A 251 -2.05 4.93 -17.57
CA ALA A 251 -1.40 4.43 -18.78
C ALA A 251 -2.42 4.17 -19.89
N TYR A 252 -2.06 4.54 -21.12
CA TYR A 252 -2.90 4.37 -22.31
C TYR A 252 -2.06 4.34 -23.60
N VAL A 253 -2.65 3.88 -24.72
CA VAL A 253 -2.09 4.12 -26.07
C VAL A 253 -2.86 5.17 -26.79
N LEU A 254 -2.08 6.00 -27.47
CA LEU A 254 -2.59 6.90 -28.48
C LEU A 254 -1.65 6.84 -29.69
N ASN A 255 -2.21 6.60 -30.88
CA ASN A 255 -1.47 6.56 -32.15
C ASN A 255 -0.21 5.67 -32.09
N ASN A 256 -0.36 4.44 -31.59
CA ASN A 256 0.71 3.45 -31.38
C ASN A 256 1.82 3.88 -30.40
N THR A 257 1.61 4.95 -29.64
CA THR A 257 2.53 5.41 -28.59
C THR A 257 1.91 5.13 -27.23
N GLY A 258 2.59 4.31 -26.42
CA GLY A 258 2.21 4.06 -25.04
C GLY A 258 2.67 5.20 -24.16
N TRP A 259 1.74 5.74 -23.36
CA TRP A 259 1.96 6.84 -22.44
C TRP A 259 1.76 6.38 -21.00
N PHE A 260 2.59 6.90 -20.11
CA PHE A 260 2.51 6.71 -18.67
C PHE A 260 2.57 8.07 -18.00
N HIS A 261 1.67 8.31 -17.06
CA HIS A 261 1.64 9.50 -16.24
C HIS A 261 1.56 9.10 -14.78
N LEU A 262 2.44 9.66 -13.95
CA LEU A 262 2.32 9.60 -12.50
C LEU A 262 1.94 10.98 -11.98
N PHE A 263 1.02 10.97 -11.03
CA PHE A 263 0.59 12.14 -10.27
C PHE A 263 0.89 11.90 -8.80
N TYR A 264 1.46 12.90 -8.14
CA TYR A 264 1.80 12.88 -6.71
C TYR A 264 1.86 14.29 -6.14
N ILE A 265 2.06 14.42 -4.83
CA ILE A 265 2.22 15.71 -4.15
C ILE A 265 3.72 15.92 -3.87
N GLY A 266 4.25 17.05 -4.32
CA GLY A 266 5.64 17.42 -4.10
C GLY A 266 5.91 17.91 -2.67
N LYS A 267 7.18 18.00 -2.30
CA LYS A 267 7.66 18.61 -1.03
C LYS A 267 7.26 20.08 -0.89
N ASP A 268 6.94 20.74 -2.01
CA ASP A 268 6.40 22.10 -2.05
C ASP A 268 4.87 22.17 -1.81
N GLY A 269 4.21 21.02 -1.61
CA GLY A 269 2.77 20.92 -1.39
C GLY A 269 1.93 21.06 -2.66
N ASN A 270 2.55 21.10 -3.83
CA ASN A 270 1.87 21.21 -5.11
C ASN A 270 1.71 19.85 -5.78
N MET A 271 0.65 19.71 -6.57
CA MET A 271 0.49 18.58 -7.47
C MET A 271 1.64 18.54 -8.49
N LYS A 272 2.19 17.34 -8.68
CA LYS A 272 3.22 17.03 -9.65
C LYS A 272 2.71 16.01 -10.64
N GLN A 273 3.17 16.13 -11.87
CA GLN A 273 3.03 15.17 -12.96
C GLN A 273 4.42 14.87 -13.51
N VAL A 274 4.71 13.59 -13.68
CA VAL A 274 5.81 13.10 -14.50
C VAL A 274 5.25 12.15 -15.54
N SER A 275 5.80 12.19 -16.74
CA SER A 275 5.29 11.43 -17.88
C SER A 275 6.43 10.70 -18.60
N GLN A 276 6.12 9.55 -19.14
CA GLN A 276 7.02 8.75 -19.98
C GLN A 276 6.23 8.23 -21.19
N ASN A 277 6.92 7.98 -22.29
CA ASN A 277 6.40 7.20 -23.40
C ASN A 277 7.36 6.10 -23.82
N ASN A 278 6.86 5.11 -24.57
CA ASN A 278 7.66 4.00 -25.06
C ASN A 278 8.66 4.36 -26.18
N ILE A 279 8.57 5.57 -26.74
CA ILE A 279 9.49 6.06 -27.78
C ILE A 279 10.81 6.53 -27.15
N THR A 280 10.71 7.43 -26.17
CA THR A 280 11.86 8.02 -25.48
C THR A 280 12.32 7.17 -24.31
N ASN A 281 11.39 6.47 -23.66
CA ASN A 281 11.58 5.76 -22.39
C ASN A 281 12.21 6.64 -21.29
N GLN A 282 12.00 7.96 -21.35
CA GLN A 282 12.49 8.90 -20.34
C GLN A 282 11.33 9.53 -19.57
N TRP A 283 11.54 9.72 -18.27
CA TRP A 283 10.61 10.44 -17.41
C TRP A 283 10.87 11.93 -17.50
N GLU A 284 9.83 12.69 -17.83
CA GLU A 284 9.89 14.14 -18.00
C GLU A 284 8.77 14.82 -17.20
N ALA A 285 8.97 16.10 -16.86
CA ALA A 285 7.95 16.90 -16.19
C ALA A 285 6.70 17.03 -17.09
N GLY A 286 5.52 16.77 -16.52
CA GLY A 286 4.25 16.93 -17.22
C GLY A 286 3.71 18.35 -17.20
N GLU A 287 2.75 18.62 -18.10
CA GLU A 287 2.11 19.94 -18.28
C GLU A 287 1.42 20.48 -17.02
N LEU A 288 0.91 19.59 -16.14
CA LEU A 288 0.25 19.97 -14.89
C LEU A 288 1.17 20.82 -13.99
N ASN A 289 2.49 20.60 -14.05
CA ASN A 289 3.46 21.26 -13.17
C ASN A 289 3.47 22.78 -13.33
N ALA A 290 3.22 23.28 -14.54
CA ALA A 290 3.19 24.72 -14.82
C ALA A 290 2.02 25.44 -14.12
N MET A 291 1.00 24.71 -13.69
CA MET A 291 -0.20 25.27 -13.07
C MET A 291 -0.05 25.54 -11.58
N ASN A 292 0.98 24.99 -10.92
CA ASN A 292 1.25 25.17 -9.48
C ASN A 292 0.00 24.90 -8.60
N LEU A 293 -0.68 23.79 -8.87
CA LEU A 293 -1.91 23.43 -8.15
C LEU A 293 -1.58 23.01 -6.72
N LYS A 294 -2.05 23.77 -5.73
CA LYS A 294 -1.80 23.47 -4.31
C LYS A 294 -2.76 22.40 -3.80
N ALA A 295 -2.21 21.31 -3.27
CA ALA A 295 -2.98 20.26 -2.63
C ALA A 295 -3.33 20.64 -1.18
N TYR A 296 -4.25 19.89 -0.58
CA TYR A 296 -4.57 20.01 0.83
C TYR A 296 -3.33 19.70 1.68
N ASP A 297 -2.99 20.60 2.62
CA ASP A 297 -1.88 20.39 3.54
C ASP A 297 -2.29 19.50 4.71
N SER A 298 -2.19 18.19 4.47
CA SER A 298 -2.50 17.14 5.44
C SER A 298 -1.51 15.97 5.29
N PRO A 299 -1.26 15.17 6.35
CA PRO A 299 -0.48 13.94 6.26
C PRO A 299 -1.04 12.95 5.25
N MET A 300 -2.36 12.79 5.20
CA MET A 300 -3.08 11.97 4.21
C MET A 300 -3.96 12.85 3.34
N VAL A 301 -3.87 12.66 2.03
CA VAL A 301 -4.57 13.47 1.03
C VAL A 301 -5.13 12.56 -0.07
N GLY A 302 -6.40 12.72 -0.38
CA GLY A 302 -7.05 12.05 -1.49
C GLY A 302 -6.52 12.52 -2.85
N LEU A 303 -6.17 11.57 -3.70
CA LEU A 303 -5.68 11.78 -5.06
C LEU A 303 -6.09 10.61 -5.95
N GLN A 304 -6.60 10.89 -7.14
CA GLN A 304 -6.80 9.89 -8.19
C GLN A 304 -6.76 10.54 -9.56
N ALA A 305 -6.18 9.84 -10.55
CA ALA A 305 -6.25 10.20 -11.95
C ALA A 305 -6.77 9.02 -12.79
N CYS A 306 -7.59 9.33 -13.79
CA CYS A 306 -8.33 8.33 -14.56
C CYS A 306 -8.38 8.65 -16.03
N TRP A 307 -8.05 7.65 -16.85
CA TRP A 307 -8.23 7.73 -18.29
C TRP A 307 -9.69 7.47 -18.65
N LYS A 308 -10.37 8.49 -19.17
CA LYS A 308 -11.64 8.40 -19.86
C LYS A 308 -11.36 8.02 -21.32
N GLY A 309 -11.47 6.74 -21.62
CA GLY A 309 -11.25 6.14 -22.95
C GLY A 309 -11.42 4.63 -22.88
N ASN A 310 -10.86 3.89 -23.85
CA ASN A 310 -10.79 2.43 -23.75
C ASN A 310 -9.88 2.06 -22.58
N TYR A 311 -10.50 1.62 -21.47
CA TYR A 311 -9.96 1.07 -20.21
C TYR A 311 -8.68 1.70 -19.61
N TYR A 312 -8.49 1.45 -18.31
CA TYR A 312 -7.26 1.70 -17.59
C TYR A 312 -6.18 0.68 -17.98
N GLY A 313 -5.52 0.96 -19.08
CA GLY A 313 -4.70 -0.02 -19.75
C GLY A 313 -5.15 -0.14 -21.18
N ASP A 314 -4.15 -0.35 -22.00
CA ASP A 314 -4.21 -0.50 -23.44
C ASP A 314 -5.50 -1.12 -24.02
N PRO A 315 -6.07 -0.56 -25.10
CA PRO A 315 -7.05 -1.28 -25.91
C PRO A 315 -6.55 -2.63 -26.50
N ASP A 316 -5.23 -2.83 -26.63
CA ASP A 316 -4.58 -4.11 -26.96
C ASP A 316 -4.30 -4.97 -25.70
N PHE A 317 -4.74 -4.53 -24.52
CA PHE A 317 -4.92 -5.39 -23.33
C PHE A 317 -6.14 -6.30 -23.57
N LEU A 318 -6.07 -7.14 -24.60
CA LEU A 318 -7.06 -8.16 -24.97
C LEU A 318 -7.22 -9.28 -23.91
N ASN A 319 -6.58 -9.09 -22.74
CA ASN A 319 -6.16 -10.05 -21.72
C ASN A 319 -6.67 -9.68 -20.31
N VAL A 320 -7.59 -8.72 -20.16
CA VAL A 320 -8.37 -8.54 -18.91
C VAL A 320 -9.70 -9.28 -19.04
N PRO A 321 -10.11 -10.12 -18.07
CA PRO A 321 -11.49 -10.56 -17.95
C PRO A 321 -12.36 -9.42 -17.41
N GLY A 322 -13.13 -8.82 -18.30
CA GLY A 322 -13.99 -7.65 -18.08
C GLY A 322 -14.56 -7.17 -19.42
N ALA A 323 -15.64 -6.39 -19.41
CA ALA A 323 -16.48 -6.14 -20.58
C ALA A 323 -15.72 -5.60 -21.81
N SER A 324 -15.99 -6.27 -22.94
CA SER A 324 -15.61 -6.05 -24.34
C SER A 324 -14.22 -5.48 -24.66
N ALA A 325 -13.32 -6.40 -25.01
CA ALA A 325 -12.23 -6.13 -25.95
C ALA A 325 -12.77 -6.21 -27.39
N ASN A 326 -13.22 -5.09 -27.97
CA ASN A 326 -13.44 -5.00 -29.42
C ASN A 326 -13.06 -3.60 -29.94
N SER A 327 -12.32 -3.56 -31.04
CA SER A 327 -11.57 -2.41 -31.53
C SER A 327 -12.11 -1.85 -32.86
N SER A 328 -13.37 -1.43 -32.92
CA SER A 328 -13.87 -0.59 -34.01
C SER A 328 -14.31 0.79 -33.50
N ARG A 329 -13.41 1.77 -33.67
CA ARG A 329 -13.44 3.07 -33.00
C ARG A 329 -14.11 4.16 -33.84
N THR A 330 -15.14 4.81 -33.30
CA THR A 330 -15.52 6.18 -33.69
C THR A 330 -15.91 7.02 -32.46
N SER A 331 -15.16 8.11 -32.25
CA SER A 331 -15.63 9.40 -31.70
C SER A 331 -15.89 9.62 -30.20
N ALA A 332 -15.32 8.84 -29.26
CA ALA A 332 -15.26 9.28 -27.86
C ALA A 332 -14.04 10.19 -27.63
N VAL A 333 -14.23 11.37 -27.05
CA VAL A 333 -13.12 12.26 -26.65
C VAL A 333 -12.35 11.61 -25.51
N SER A 334 -11.12 11.17 -25.80
CA SER A 334 -10.24 10.62 -24.78
C SER A 334 -9.69 11.71 -23.86
N ALA A 335 -9.65 11.46 -22.56
CA ALA A 335 -9.22 12.45 -21.58
C ALA A 335 -8.63 11.80 -20.33
N ILE A 336 -7.75 12.49 -19.62
CA ILE A 336 -7.43 12.18 -18.22
C ILE A 336 -8.31 13.07 -17.36
N ASN A 337 -8.95 12.52 -16.33
CA ASN A 337 -9.54 13.27 -15.23
C ASN A 337 -8.66 13.11 -14.00
N LEU A 338 -8.39 14.19 -13.30
CA LEU A 338 -7.61 14.25 -12.08
C LEU A 338 -8.48 14.81 -10.98
N TRP A 339 -8.51 14.13 -9.84
CA TRP A 339 -9.10 14.59 -8.60
C TRP A 339 -8.02 14.69 -7.54
N TYR A 340 -7.95 15.81 -6.85
CA TYR A 340 -7.10 15.96 -5.67
C TYR A 340 -7.83 16.80 -4.63
N ALA A 341 -7.66 16.46 -3.35
CA ALA A 341 -8.25 17.24 -2.28
C ALA A 341 -7.55 18.60 -2.16
N SER A 342 -8.33 19.69 -2.15
CA SER A 342 -7.86 21.05 -1.85
C SER A 342 -8.16 21.46 -0.40
N SER A 343 -9.05 20.74 0.28
CA SER A 343 -9.37 20.90 1.69
C SER A 343 -9.83 19.57 2.30
N ALA A 344 -10.14 19.56 3.60
CA ALA A 344 -10.73 18.40 4.27
C ALA A 344 -12.10 17.96 3.71
N THR A 345 -12.81 18.86 2.99
CA THR A 345 -14.18 18.62 2.52
C THR A 345 -14.37 18.81 1.01
N THR A 346 -13.29 19.06 0.26
CA THR A 346 -13.37 19.50 -1.14
C THR A 346 -12.31 18.82 -2.01
N PHE A 347 -12.74 18.27 -3.14
CA PHE A 347 -11.85 17.87 -4.24
C PHE A 347 -11.97 18.85 -5.40
N GLU A 348 -10.82 19.25 -5.93
CA GLU A 348 -10.76 19.88 -7.24
C GLU A 348 -10.76 18.80 -8.32
N GLN A 349 -11.41 19.07 -9.44
CA GLN A 349 -11.36 18.20 -10.61
C GLN A 349 -10.72 18.96 -11.78
N TYR A 350 -9.77 18.32 -12.46
CA TYR A 350 -9.17 18.80 -13.69
C TYR A 350 -9.30 17.73 -14.77
N SER A 351 -9.39 18.15 -16.03
CA SER A 351 -9.36 17.24 -17.16
C SER A 351 -8.38 17.70 -18.22
N TRP A 352 -7.51 16.78 -18.65
CA TRP A 352 -6.71 16.92 -19.85
C TRP A 352 -7.42 16.17 -20.97
N ILE A 353 -7.72 16.87 -22.06
CA ILE A 353 -8.40 16.27 -23.21
C ILE A 353 -7.36 16.04 -24.29
N ASN A 354 -7.37 14.86 -24.91
CA ASN A 354 -6.47 14.53 -25.99
C ASN A 354 -6.52 15.59 -27.12
N GLY A 355 -5.35 16.04 -27.56
CA GLY A 355 -5.18 17.11 -28.54
C GLY A 355 -5.27 18.53 -27.97
N GLN A 356 -5.33 18.69 -26.65
CA GLN A 356 -5.21 19.98 -25.97
C GLN A 356 -3.91 20.04 -25.18
N ASP A 357 -3.26 21.21 -25.19
CA ASP A 357 -1.96 21.42 -24.54
C ASP A 357 -2.09 21.87 -23.07
N THR A 358 -3.31 21.85 -22.52
CA THR A 358 -3.59 22.36 -21.18
C THR A 358 -4.65 21.55 -20.46
N TRP A 359 -4.46 21.42 -19.15
CA TRP A 359 -5.49 20.92 -18.25
C TRP A 359 -6.56 21.98 -18.03
N LYS A 360 -7.82 21.55 -18.06
CA LYS A 360 -8.98 22.39 -17.79
C LYS A 360 -9.55 22.08 -16.42
N LYS A 361 -9.76 23.13 -15.62
CA LYS A 361 -10.48 23.03 -14.36
C LYS A 361 -11.96 22.72 -14.61
N LEU A 362 -12.51 21.79 -13.85
CA LEU A 362 -13.93 21.45 -13.81
C LEU A 362 -14.53 21.85 -12.44
N ASP A 363 -15.82 21.58 -12.26
CA ASP A 363 -16.49 21.87 -11.00
C ASP A 363 -15.88 21.08 -9.84
N ALA A 364 -15.72 21.76 -8.71
CA ALA A 364 -15.21 21.15 -7.49
C ALA A 364 -16.29 20.28 -6.81
N TRP A 365 -15.85 19.22 -6.15
CA TRP A 365 -16.69 18.30 -5.42
C TRP A 365 -16.72 18.69 -3.95
N GLN A 366 -17.86 19.18 -3.49
CA GLN A 366 -18.05 19.63 -2.10
C GLN A 366 -18.64 18.52 -1.22
N GLY A 367 -18.38 18.60 0.09
CA GLY A 367 -18.89 17.66 1.08
C GLY A 367 -18.28 16.26 0.98
N LYS A 368 -17.07 16.15 0.45
CA LYS A 368 -16.33 14.89 0.29
C LYS A 368 -15.14 14.86 1.22
N ASN A 369 -14.85 13.71 1.83
CA ASN A 369 -13.73 13.56 2.75
C ASN A 369 -12.40 13.63 1.98
N GLY A 370 -11.67 14.75 2.16
CA GLY A 370 -10.40 15.04 1.49
C GLY A 370 -9.23 14.15 1.89
N HIS A 371 -9.38 13.29 2.91
CA HIS A 371 -8.36 12.32 3.34
C HIS A 371 -8.52 10.95 2.68
N ALA A 372 -9.70 10.65 2.15
CA ALA A 372 -9.97 9.39 1.48
C ALA A 372 -9.54 9.45 0.01
N GLY A 373 -9.23 8.28 -0.57
CA GLY A 373 -9.00 8.15 -2.00
C GLY A 373 -10.25 8.47 -2.83
N VAL A 374 -10.08 8.49 -4.14
CA VAL A 374 -11.17 8.59 -5.10
C VAL A 374 -11.13 7.34 -5.97
N GLY A 375 -12.25 6.64 -6.08
CA GLY A 375 -12.43 5.59 -7.08
C GLY A 375 -12.94 6.21 -8.37
N CYS A 376 -12.62 5.59 -9.50
CA CYS A 376 -13.19 6.01 -10.76
C CYS A 376 -13.20 4.85 -11.73
N TYR A 377 -14.18 4.93 -12.62
CA TYR A 377 -14.42 3.89 -13.58
C TYR A 377 -15.06 4.51 -14.83
N SER A 378 -14.47 4.28 -15.98
CA SER A 378 -15.12 4.53 -17.27
C SER A 378 -15.19 3.20 -18.01
N TRP A 379 -16.39 2.86 -18.46
CA TRP A 379 -16.65 1.69 -19.28
C TRP A 379 -15.93 1.72 -20.63
N ASP A 380 -15.98 0.55 -21.26
CA ASP A 380 -15.61 0.26 -22.64
C ASP A 380 -16.44 1.05 -23.69
N ASP A 381 -16.09 0.83 -24.95
CA ASP A 381 -16.49 1.54 -26.17
C ASP A 381 -18.00 1.72 -26.43
N ARG A 382 -18.86 1.09 -25.63
CA ARG A 382 -20.33 1.11 -25.80
C ARG A 382 -21.07 1.95 -24.78
N SER A 383 -20.39 2.42 -23.73
CA SER A 383 -21.03 3.15 -22.65
C SER A 383 -20.55 4.59 -22.62
N THR A 384 -21.52 5.48 -22.57
CA THR A 384 -21.33 6.91 -22.42
C THR A 384 -21.28 7.32 -20.94
N SER A 385 -21.46 6.36 -20.04
CA SER A 385 -21.51 6.56 -18.60
C SER A 385 -20.13 6.42 -17.96
N THR A 386 -19.73 7.45 -17.21
CA THR A 386 -18.53 7.48 -16.38
C THR A 386 -18.92 7.51 -14.91
N TYR A 387 -18.13 6.87 -14.06
CA TYR A 387 -18.37 6.75 -12.62
C TYR A 387 -17.20 7.30 -11.82
N THR A 388 -17.50 7.84 -10.66
CA THR A 388 -16.54 8.17 -9.61
C THR A 388 -17.10 7.76 -8.26
N MET A 389 -16.22 7.33 -7.37
CA MET A 389 -16.56 6.88 -6.04
C MET A 389 -15.82 7.77 -5.06
N MET A 390 -16.55 8.38 -4.14
CA MET A 390 -15.98 9.34 -3.20
C MET A 390 -16.58 9.11 -1.82
N VAL A 391 -15.74 9.22 -0.80
CA VAL A 391 -16.17 9.11 0.58
C VAL A 391 -16.78 10.43 1.04
N ASN A 392 -17.96 10.39 1.66
CA ASN A 392 -18.58 11.58 2.26
C ASN A 392 -18.09 11.80 3.69
N SER A 393 -18.55 12.88 4.35
CA SER A 393 -18.17 13.18 5.73
C SER A 393 -18.68 12.17 6.77
N GLY A 394 -19.61 11.29 6.39
CA GLY A 394 -20.12 10.19 7.22
C GLY A 394 -19.28 8.92 7.13
N ASN A 395 -18.19 8.92 6.35
CA ASN A 395 -17.38 7.74 6.04
C ASN A 395 -18.17 6.65 5.28
N ASP A 396 -19.06 7.07 4.39
CA ASP A 396 -19.69 6.19 3.41
C ASP A 396 -19.13 6.50 2.02
N THR A 397 -18.79 5.46 1.26
CA THR A 397 -18.43 5.62 -0.15
C THR A 397 -19.70 5.78 -0.97
N GLU A 398 -19.85 6.93 -1.60
CA GLU A 398 -20.91 7.22 -2.56
C GLU A 398 -20.43 6.89 -3.97
N ILE A 399 -21.31 6.29 -4.78
CA ILE A 399 -21.06 6.05 -6.20
C ILE A 399 -21.82 7.10 -7.00
N TRP A 400 -21.09 7.85 -7.82
CA TRP A 400 -21.60 8.90 -8.68
C TRP A 400 -21.41 8.49 -10.13
N TRP A 401 -22.37 8.84 -10.98
CA TRP A 401 -22.34 8.54 -12.41
C TRP A 401 -22.67 9.80 -13.23
N ARG A 402 -22.19 9.82 -14.46
CA ARG A 402 -22.49 10.85 -15.46
C ARG A 402 -22.55 10.21 -16.82
N ASP A 403 -23.69 10.32 -17.48
CA ASP A 403 -23.83 9.95 -18.88
C ASP A 403 -23.44 11.12 -19.79
N THR A 404 -22.70 10.86 -20.86
CA THR A 404 -22.26 11.84 -21.84
C THR A 404 -22.86 11.65 -23.24
N ASN A 405 -23.89 10.80 -23.36
CA ASN A 405 -24.62 10.56 -24.60
C ASN A 405 -25.47 11.76 -24.98
N THR A 406 -24.91 12.65 -25.79
CA THR A 406 -25.63 13.83 -26.30
C THR A 406 -26.79 13.49 -27.24
N ASN A 407 -26.91 12.23 -27.69
CA ASN A 407 -28.01 11.77 -28.53
C ASN A 407 -29.18 11.19 -27.70
N ALA A 408 -28.98 10.94 -26.40
CA ALA A 408 -30.04 10.49 -25.51
C ALA A 408 -30.91 11.67 -25.05
N THR A 409 -32.19 11.38 -24.76
CA THR A 409 -33.09 12.38 -24.18
C THR A 409 -32.79 12.50 -22.69
N SER A 410 -32.44 13.71 -22.24
CA SER A 410 -32.23 13.99 -20.82
C SER A 410 -33.56 14.03 -20.07
N THR A 411 -33.69 13.27 -18.99
CA THR A 411 -34.82 13.32 -18.05
C THR A 411 -34.35 13.69 -16.65
N ASP A 412 -35.28 13.86 -15.69
CA ASP A 412 -34.92 14.14 -14.30
C ASP A 412 -34.27 12.92 -13.62
N GLU A 413 -34.74 11.72 -13.96
CA GLU A 413 -34.20 10.44 -13.50
C GLU A 413 -32.88 10.09 -14.19
N HIS A 414 -32.75 10.44 -15.47
CA HIS A 414 -31.56 10.16 -16.27
C HIS A 414 -31.05 11.44 -16.99
N PRO A 415 -30.38 12.34 -16.27
CA PRO A 415 -29.89 13.57 -16.88
C PRO A 415 -28.57 13.34 -17.62
N ILE A 416 -28.48 13.95 -18.80
CA ILE A 416 -27.26 13.91 -19.61
C ILE A 416 -26.29 15.00 -19.16
N ASN A 417 -25.01 14.67 -19.13
CA ASN A 417 -23.90 15.54 -18.78
C ASN A 417 -23.92 16.12 -17.36
N SER A 418 -24.67 15.52 -16.45
CA SER A 418 -24.69 15.87 -15.03
C SER A 418 -24.20 14.71 -14.18
N TRP A 419 -23.41 15.01 -13.15
CA TRP A 419 -23.12 14.02 -12.10
C TRP A 419 -24.36 13.78 -11.24
N LYS A 420 -24.66 12.51 -10.98
CA LYS A 420 -25.74 12.06 -10.09
C LYS A 420 -25.24 10.97 -9.17
N ASN A 421 -25.65 11.04 -7.91
CA ASN A 421 -25.41 9.98 -6.94
C ASN A 421 -26.40 8.83 -7.20
N THR A 422 -25.93 7.60 -7.06
CA THR A 422 -26.76 6.40 -7.12
C THR A 422 -27.59 6.28 -5.84
N ALA A 423 -28.89 5.98 -5.96
CA ALA A 423 -29.76 5.87 -4.78
C ALA A 423 -29.51 4.59 -3.96
N SER A 424 -28.91 3.57 -4.58
CA SER A 424 -28.82 2.20 -4.04
C SER A 424 -27.39 1.66 -3.89
N GLY A 425 -26.37 2.49 -4.19
CA GLY A 425 -24.99 2.04 -4.38
C GLY A 425 -23.97 2.63 -3.40
N ALA A 426 -24.28 2.69 -2.09
CA ALA A 426 -23.30 3.15 -1.09
C ALA A 426 -22.60 2.00 -0.36
N ILE A 427 -21.32 2.18 -0.02
CA ILE A 427 -20.58 1.28 0.88
C ILE A 427 -20.46 1.96 2.24
N PRO A 428 -21.19 1.52 3.27
CA PRO A 428 -21.19 2.20 4.55
C PRO A 428 -19.96 1.85 5.41
N GLY A 429 -19.54 2.79 6.24
CA GLY A 429 -18.55 2.54 7.31
C GLY A 429 -17.15 2.17 6.81
N VAL A 430 -16.67 2.84 5.76
CA VAL A 430 -15.28 2.71 5.33
C VAL A 430 -14.33 3.42 6.31
N TYR A 431 -13.05 3.08 6.27
CA TYR A 431 -12.04 3.78 7.07
C TYR A 431 -11.95 5.25 6.62
N PRO A 432 -11.81 6.25 7.52
CA PRO A 432 -11.87 7.66 7.15
C PRO A 432 -10.80 8.11 6.13
N ALA A 433 -9.62 7.51 6.14
CA ALA A 433 -8.58 7.73 5.12
C ALA A 433 -8.44 6.52 4.16
N THR A 434 -9.53 5.80 3.88
CA THR A 434 -9.48 4.64 2.99
C THR A 434 -8.95 5.02 1.63
N SER A 435 -8.06 4.21 1.08
CA SER A 435 -7.75 4.21 -0.34
C SER A 435 -8.80 3.40 -1.11
N MET A 436 -8.96 3.68 -2.39
CA MET A 436 -9.86 2.95 -3.28
C MET A 436 -9.13 2.56 -4.55
N GLY A 437 -9.41 1.36 -5.04
CA GLY A 437 -8.90 0.84 -6.29
C GLY A 437 -9.99 0.06 -6.99
N PHE A 438 -9.97 0.02 -8.32
CA PHE A 438 -10.97 -0.68 -9.10
C PHE A 438 -10.32 -1.65 -10.10
N THR A 439 -10.87 -2.86 -10.16
CA THR A 439 -10.64 -3.87 -11.21
C THR A 439 -12.01 -4.43 -11.63
N THR A 440 -12.18 -5.73 -11.82
CA THR A 440 -13.49 -6.39 -11.74
C THR A 440 -14.29 -6.02 -10.48
N TYR A 441 -13.62 -5.63 -9.39
CA TYR A 441 -14.25 -5.24 -8.11
C TYR A 441 -13.76 -3.87 -7.66
N LEU A 442 -14.61 -3.13 -6.94
CA LEU A 442 -14.21 -1.92 -6.23
C LEU A 442 -13.66 -2.31 -4.85
N TYR A 443 -12.45 -1.90 -4.53
CA TYR A 443 -11.79 -2.20 -3.27
C TYR A 443 -11.78 -0.98 -2.36
N ALA A 444 -12.04 -1.21 -1.07
CA ALA A 444 -11.91 -0.20 -0.02
C ALA A 444 -11.49 -0.85 1.31
N GLN A 445 -10.85 -0.07 2.17
CA GLN A 445 -10.58 -0.43 3.55
C GLN A 445 -11.78 -0.09 4.43
N MET A 446 -12.25 -1.06 5.20
CA MET A 446 -13.35 -0.90 6.15
C MET A 446 -12.85 -0.36 7.48
N ALA A 447 -13.76 0.16 8.32
CA ALA A 447 -13.42 0.69 9.63
C ALA A 447 -12.71 -0.32 10.57
N ASP A 448 -12.91 -1.63 10.37
CA ASP A 448 -12.22 -2.71 11.10
C ASP A 448 -10.88 -3.15 10.47
N LEU A 449 -10.40 -2.34 9.52
CA LEU A 449 -9.14 -2.45 8.77
C LEU A 449 -9.06 -3.59 7.76
N THR A 450 -10.17 -4.31 7.52
CA THR A 450 -10.21 -5.30 6.44
C THR A 450 -10.27 -4.61 5.08
N ILE A 451 -9.72 -5.25 4.06
CA ILE A 451 -9.89 -4.81 2.67
C ILE A 451 -11.00 -5.64 2.03
N ASN A 452 -12.04 -4.97 1.57
CA ASN A 452 -13.19 -5.62 0.93
C ASN A 452 -13.22 -5.28 -0.56
N GLY A 453 -13.54 -6.28 -1.39
CA GLY A 453 -13.86 -6.13 -2.80
C GLY A 453 -15.37 -6.21 -3.02
N TYR A 454 -15.93 -5.22 -3.70
CA TYR A 454 -17.35 -5.06 -3.97
C TYR A 454 -17.66 -5.28 -5.44
N ASN A 455 -18.61 -6.18 -5.72
CA ASN A 455 -19.11 -6.39 -7.07
C ASN A 455 -20.17 -5.35 -7.39
N VAL A 456 -19.76 -4.23 -7.98
CA VAL A 456 -20.65 -3.14 -8.34
C VAL A 456 -21.23 -3.38 -9.73
N MET A 457 -22.55 -3.34 -9.82
CA MET A 457 -23.29 -3.41 -11.07
C MET A 457 -23.55 -2.00 -11.58
N TYR A 458 -22.71 -1.50 -12.48
CA TYR A 458 -22.80 -0.11 -12.97
C TYR A 458 -23.89 0.04 -14.05
N GLN A 459 -25.00 0.68 -13.67
CA GLN A 459 -26.19 0.85 -14.51
C GLN A 459 -26.84 2.23 -14.30
N SER A 460 -26.01 3.27 -14.23
CA SER A 460 -26.40 4.67 -14.03
C SER A 460 -27.29 4.81 -12.78
N GLU A 461 -28.51 5.31 -12.90
CA GLU A 461 -29.48 5.43 -11.82
C GLU A 461 -29.82 4.09 -11.13
N ASN A 462 -29.66 2.97 -11.85
CA ASN A 462 -29.94 1.62 -11.35
C ASN A 462 -28.69 0.92 -10.78
N THR A 463 -27.57 1.64 -10.60
CA THR A 463 -26.35 1.07 -10.05
C THR A 463 -26.57 0.51 -8.64
N TYR A 464 -26.08 -0.70 -8.38
CA TYR A 464 -26.19 -1.37 -7.08
C TYR A 464 -24.98 -2.26 -6.78
N ILE A 465 -24.84 -2.67 -5.51
CA ILE A 465 -23.79 -3.59 -5.07
C ILE A 465 -24.37 -5.00 -4.98
N ASN A 466 -23.79 -5.94 -5.72
CA ASN A 466 -24.13 -7.34 -5.62
C ASN A 466 -23.40 -7.98 -4.43
N SER A 467 -24.12 -8.20 -3.32
CA SER A 467 -23.58 -8.74 -2.09
C SER A 467 -23.03 -10.17 -2.24
N THR A 468 -23.62 -11.00 -3.10
CA THR A 468 -23.17 -12.39 -3.34
C THR A 468 -21.80 -12.44 -4.05
N GLY A 469 -21.44 -11.39 -4.79
CA GLY A 469 -20.14 -11.27 -5.45
C GLY A 469 -19.09 -10.50 -4.65
N SER A 470 -19.44 -9.97 -3.47
CA SER A 470 -18.53 -9.19 -2.64
C SER A 470 -17.78 -10.08 -1.66
N PHE A 471 -16.55 -9.71 -1.28
CA PHE A 471 -15.69 -10.54 -0.43
C PHE A 471 -14.70 -9.69 0.37
N THR A 472 -14.12 -10.31 1.39
CA THR A 472 -12.99 -9.76 2.14
C THR A 472 -11.70 -10.45 1.70
N ILE A 473 -10.60 -9.71 1.62
CA ILE A 473 -9.28 -10.28 1.35
C ILE A 473 -8.85 -11.14 2.54
N THR A 474 -8.42 -12.37 2.25
CA THR A 474 -7.93 -13.32 3.24
C THR A 474 -6.53 -13.80 2.89
N ASP A 475 -5.98 -14.67 3.71
CA ASP A 475 -4.85 -15.54 3.41
C ASP A 475 -5.16 -16.94 3.99
N PRO A 476 -4.24 -17.93 3.93
CA PRO A 476 -4.48 -19.24 4.54
C PRO A 476 -4.75 -19.21 6.05
N GLY A 477 -4.40 -18.13 6.75
CA GLY A 477 -4.66 -17.91 8.17
C GLY A 477 -5.98 -17.16 8.47
N GLY A 478 -6.71 -16.71 7.45
CA GLY A 478 -8.01 -16.05 7.59
C GLY A 478 -8.01 -14.60 7.11
N VAL A 479 -8.88 -13.77 7.69
CA VAL A 479 -9.06 -12.37 7.28
C VAL A 479 -7.79 -11.57 7.54
N VAL A 480 -7.35 -10.82 6.52
CA VAL A 480 -6.18 -9.95 6.60
C VAL A 480 -6.62 -8.51 6.84
N ARG A 481 -5.89 -7.83 7.72
CA ARG A 481 -6.05 -6.39 7.98
C ARG A 481 -4.85 -5.64 7.42
N GLY A 482 -5.12 -4.54 6.74
CA GLY A 482 -4.08 -3.59 6.33
C GLY A 482 -3.69 -2.67 7.49
N LEU A 483 -2.60 -1.91 7.31
CA LEU A 483 -2.37 -0.74 8.14
C LEU A 483 -3.54 0.24 8.02
N ALA A 484 -3.87 0.95 9.09
CA ALA A 484 -4.95 1.92 9.10
C ALA A 484 -4.65 3.08 8.15
N GLY A 485 -5.51 3.31 7.15
CA GLY A 485 -5.29 4.31 6.10
C GLY A 485 -4.27 3.88 5.04
N THR A 486 -3.95 2.58 4.94
CA THR A 486 -3.02 2.10 3.92
C THR A 486 -3.51 2.46 2.52
N HIS A 487 -2.59 2.93 1.66
CA HIS A 487 -2.89 3.04 0.25
C HIS A 487 -2.99 1.66 -0.38
N LEU A 488 -3.89 1.52 -1.34
CA LEU A 488 -4.04 0.29 -2.09
C LEU A 488 -4.13 0.57 -3.58
N THR A 489 -3.66 -0.40 -4.36
CA THR A 489 -3.93 -0.48 -5.79
C THR A 489 -4.23 -1.93 -6.16
N CYS A 490 -4.88 -2.12 -7.29
CA CYS A 490 -5.32 -3.43 -7.72
C CYS A 490 -5.34 -3.53 -9.24
N THR A 491 -5.15 -4.75 -9.74
CA THR A 491 -5.31 -5.07 -11.16
C THR A 491 -5.85 -6.49 -11.32
N SER A 492 -6.27 -6.82 -12.53
CA SER A 492 -6.66 -8.16 -12.93
C SER A 492 -5.95 -8.51 -14.23
N TYR A 493 -5.48 -9.74 -14.36
CA TYR A 493 -4.75 -10.19 -15.53
C TYR A 493 -5.18 -11.59 -15.94
N THR A 494 -5.16 -11.87 -17.24
CA THR A 494 -5.36 -13.22 -17.78
C THR A 494 -4.42 -13.47 -18.93
N GLU A 495 -3.61 -14.51 -18.79
CA GLU A 495 -2.87 -15.10 -19.87
C GLU A 495 -3.76 -16.12 -20.58
N PHE A 496 -3.87 -16.03 -21.90
CA PHE A 496 -4.60 -17.01 -22.70
C PHE A 496 -3.64 -18.01 -23.36
N MET A 497 -3.93 -19.30 -23.22
CA MET A 497 -3.23 -20.33 -24.00
C MET A 497 -3.64 -20.29 -25.48
N ASP A 498 -4.86 -19.87 -25.75
CA ASP A 498 -5.40 -19.63 -27.08
C ASP A 498 -6.22 -18.34 -27.03
N GLU A 499 -5.60 -17.26 -27.49
CA GLU A 499 -6.20 -15.93 -27.47
C GLU A 499 -7.42 -15.83 -28.39
N ALA A 500 -7.42 -16.55 -29.51
CA ALA A 500 -8.54 -16.54 -30.47
C ALA A 500 -9.78 -17.22 -29.89
N ARG A 501 -9.59 -18.27 -29.08
CA ARG A 501 -10.67 -18.99 -28.39
C ARG A 501 -10.92 -18.49 -26.96
N LYS A 502 -10.16 -17.50 -26.49
CA LYS A 502 -10.21 -16.96 -25.12
C LYS A 502 -10.14 -18.05 -24.04
N ILE A 503 -9.27 -19.04 -24.25
CA ILE A 503 -9.05 -20.11 -23.27
C ILE A 503 -7.93 -19.66 -22.33
N PRO A 504 -8.22 -19.40 -21.04
CA PRO A 504 -7.21 -18.91 -20.11
C PRO A 504 -6.18 -20.01 -19.80
N ALA A 505 -4.90 -19.67 -19.91
CA ALA A 505 -3.81 -20.42 -19.30
C ALA A 505 -3.75 -20.14 -17.79
N TRP A 506 -3.94 -18.88 -17.42
CA TRP A 506 -3.88 -18.40 -16.06
C TRP A 506 -4.64 -17.08 -15.93
N ASP A 507 -5.39 -16.90 -14.84
CA ASP A 507 -6.12 -15.67 -14.52
C ASP A 507 -5.90 -15.28 -13.06
N SER A 508 -5.88 -13.98 -12.77
CA SER A 508 -5.62 -13.52 -11.41
C SER A 508 -6.08 -12.10 -11.10
N LEU A 509 -6.58 -11.92 -9.88
CA LEU A 509 -6.71 -10.65 -9.20
C LEU A 509 -5.41 -10.37 -8.45
N TYR A 510 -5.00 -9.12 -8.46
CA TYR A 510 -3.90 -8.60 -7.66
C TYR A 510 -4.38 -7.41 -6.86
N VAL A 511 -4.10 -7.42 -5.56
CA VAL A 511 -4.34 -6.27 -4.67
C VAL A 511 -3.08 -6.03 -3.85
N PHE A 512 -2.61 -4.79 -3.83
CA PHE A 512 -1.38 -4.39 -3.17
C PHE A 512 -1.71 -3.39 -2.07
N PHE A 513 -1.25 -3.64 -0.86
CA PHE A 513 -1.34 -2.71 0.26
C PHE A 513 -0.31 -3.05 1.33
N GLN A 514 -0.08 -2.12 2.25
CA GLN A 514 0.83 -2.35 3.37
C GLN A 514 0.13 -3.09 4.51
N THR A 515 0.77 -4.15 5.01
CA THR A 515 0.39 -4.83 6.26
C THR A 515 1.34 -4.52 7.42
N GLY A 516 2.51 -3.98 7.11
CA GLY A 516 3.51 -3.42 8.01
C GLY A 516 3.99 -2.06 7.50
N GLY A 517 4.85 -1.37 8.26
CA GLY A 517 5.26 0.00 7.90
C GLY A 517 6.21 0.09 6.72
N ASP A 518 6.97 -0.96 6.46
CA ASP A 518 8.09 -1.01 5.52
C ASP A 518 7.85 -1.97 4.34
N ASP A 519 6.65 -2.57 4.25
CA ASP A 519 6.28 -3.53 3.23
C ASP A 519 5.38 -2.93 2.14
N ILE A 520 5.29 -3.66 1.03
CA ILE A 520 4.11 -3.70 0.17
C ILE A 520 3.81 -5.18 0.00
N THR A 521 2.61 -5.62 0.37
CA THR A 521 2.22 -7.02 0.22
C THR A 521 1.28 -7.17 -0.96
N ALA A 522 1.60 -8.12 -1.83
CA ALA A 522 0.77 -8.55 -2.94
C ALA A 522 -0.17 -9.66 -2.47
N PHE A 523 -1.47 -9.48 -2.68
CA PHE A 523 -2.51 -10.48 -2.48
C PHE A 523 -3.04 -10.92 -3.83
N THR A 524 -3.13 -12.23 -4.05
CA THR A 524 -3.53 -12.75 -5.35
C THR A 524 -4.36 -14.03 -5.27
N ARG A 525 -5.35 -14.14 -6.17
CA ARG A 525 -6.21 -15.32 -6.36
C ARG A 525 -6.79 -15.34 -7.78
N PRO A 526 -7.31 -16.47 -8.27
CA PRO A 526 -8.04 -16.52 -9.54
C PRO A 526 -9.27 -15.59 -9.57
N ILE A 527 -9.62 -15.07 -10.75
CA ILE A 527 -10.70 -14.07 -10.91
C ILE A 527 -12.06 -14.68 -10.62
N THR A 528 -12.25 -15.93 -11.00
CA THR A 528 -13.47 -16.72 -10.76
C THR A 528 -13.65 -17.16 -9.31
N GLY A 529 -12.70 -16.86 -8.43
CA GLY A 529 -12.70 -17.22 -7.02
C GLY A 529 -11.67 -18.30 -6.68
N GLY A 530 -11.42 -18.48 -5.39
CA GLY A 530 -10.39 -19.38 -4.89
C GLY A 530 -9.71 -18.83 -3.63
N GLN A 531 -8.73 -19.58 -3.13
CA GLN A 531 -7.94 -19.14 -1.98
C GLN A 531 -7.04 -17.97 -2.35
N TRP A 532 -6.98 -16.99 -1.46
CA TRP A 532 -6.01 -15.93 -1.53
C TRP A 532 -4.62 -16.44 -1.11
N THR A 533 -3.62 -16.00 -1.85
CA THR A 533 -2.21 -16.11 -1.48
C THR A 533 -1.66 -14.72 -1.23
N LYS A 534 -0.60 -14.62 -0.43
CA LYS A 534 0.07 -13.37 -0.13
C LYS A 534 1.57 -13.50 -0.26
N ALA A 535 2.24 -12.45 -0.72
CA ALA A 535 3.68 -12.37 -0.77
C ALA A 535 4.14 -10.90 -0.56
N PRO A 536 5.08 -10.63 0.36
CA PRO A 536 5.70 -9.31 0.45
C PRO A 536 6.58 -9.06 -0.78
N LEU A 537 6.57 -7.84 -1.30
CA LEU A 537 7.47 -7.42 -2.37
C LEU A 537 8.87 -7.15 -1.80
N ASN A 538 9.90 -7.60 -2.51
CA ASN A 538 11.29 -7.37 -2.12
C ASN A 538 11.77 -5.99 -2.60
N ILE A 539 11.64 -4.97 -1.75
CA ILE A 539 12.05 -3.60 -2.05
C ILE A 539 13.45 -3.36 -1.45
N THR A 540 14.44 -3.10 -2.31
CA THR A 540 15.85 -2.99 -1.92
C THR A 540 16.35 -1.54 -1.87
N ASP A 541 17.35 -1.29 -1.03
CA ASP A 541 18.03 0.01 -0.96
C ASP A 541 18.97 0.26 -2.15
N ALA A 542 19.65 -0.81 -2.58
CA ALA A 542 20.68 -0.84 -3.61
C ALA A 542 20.05 -0.97 -4.99
#